data_AF-A0A3G3GJJ7-F1
#
_entry.id   AF-A0A3G3GJJ7-F1
#
_cell.length_a   1.000
_cell.length_b   1.000
_cell.length_c   1.000
_cell.angle_alpha   90.00
_cell.angle_beta   90.00
_cell.angle_gamma   90.00
#
_symmetry.space_group_name_H-M   'P 1'
#
loop_
_entity.id
_entity.type
_entity.pdbx_description
1 polymer ?
#
loop_
_entity_poly.entity_id
_entity_poly.type
_entity_poly.pdbx_seq_one_letter_code
_entity_poly.pdbx_strand_id
1 'polypeptide(L)' 'MIKYKDRNGEVITGTSLQLLLEALRDGSRFGAEQTLEEYLKETAERVREYNGLEWEVRTDSYENFVADLEKAGYWQRI' A
#
# COMPACT_ATOMS: atom_id res chain seq x y z
N MET A 1 -7.18 -4.80 15.02
CA MET A 1 -6.49 -5.57 13.96
C MET A 1 -7.15 -5.22 12.65
N ILE A 2 -6.38 -4.71 11.70
CA ILE A 2 -6.85 -4.39 10.35
C ILE A 2 -6.51 -5.54 9.41
N LYS A 3 -7.39 -5.80 8.44
CA LYS A 3 -7.21 -6.86 7.46
C LYS A 3 -7.62 -6.37 6.07
N TYR A 4 -6.82 -6.76 5.09
CA TYR A 4 -7.05 -6.49 3.69
C TYR A 4 -6.82 -7.76 2.89
N LYS A 5 -7.38 -7.80 1.70
CA LYS A 5 -7.05 -8.75 0.65
C LYS A 5 -6.41 -8.00 -0.52
N ASP A 6 -5.31 -8.51 -1.05
CA ASP A 6 -4.72 -7.99 -2.28
C ASP A 6 -5.44 -8.55 -3.53
N ARG A 7 -4.97 -8.14 -4.72
CA ARG A 7 -5.49 -8.61 -6.01
C ARG A 7 -5.32 -10.12 -6.26
N ASN A 8 -4.32 -10.75 -5.64
CA ASN A 8 -4.06 -12.19 -5.76
C ASN A 8 -4.87 -13.03 -4.77
N GLY A 9 -5.58 -12.39 -3.83
CA GLY A 9 -6.32 -13.08 -2.79
C GLY A 9 -5.55 -13.27 -1.50
N GLU A 10 -4.33 -12.75 -1.40
CA GLU A 10 -3.50 -12.84 -0.21
C GLU A 10 -4.04 -11.92 0.88
N VAL A 11 -4.09 -12.45 2.10
CA VAL A 11 -4.58 -11.71 3.26
C VAL A 11 -3.42 -10.96 3.90
N ILE A 12 -3.55 -9.65 3.99
CA ILE A 12 -2.60 -8.77 4.65
C ILE A 12 -3.19 -8.33 5.98
N THR A 13 -2.43 -8.47 7.07
CA THR A 13 -2.91 -8.14 8.42
C THR A 13 -1.94 -7.25 9.17
N GLY A 14 -2.48 -6.33 9.97
CA GLY A 14 -1.69 -5.41 10.78
C GLY A 14 -2.41 -4.98 12.06
N THR A 15 -1.64 -4.40 12.98
CA THR A 15 -2.17 -3.80 14.22
C THR A 15 -2.54 -2.33 14.04
N SER A 16 -1.84 -1.61 13.16
CA SER A 16 -2.12 -0.25 12.67
C SER A 16 -1.73 -0.12 11.19
N LEU A 17 -2.16 0.94 10.51
CA LEU A 17 -1.78 1.19 9.10
C LEU A 17 -0.28 1.39 8.95
N GLN A 18 0.35 2.15 9.87
CA GLN A 18 1.78 2.35 9.88
C GLN A 18 2.54 1.01 9.98
N LEU A 19 2.25 0.20 10.99
CA LEU A 19 2.95 -1.07 11.21
C LEU A 19 2.72 -2.07 10.08
N LEU A 20 1.53 -2.02 9.45
CA LEU A 20 1.23 -2.81 8.25
C LEU A 20 2.15 -2.42 7.08
N LEU A 21 2.27 -1.12 6.81
CA LEU A 21 3.06 -0.59 5.70
C LEU A 21 4.57 -0.78 5.94
N GLU A 22 5.03 -0.62 7.18
CA GLU A 22 6.40 -0.94 7.58
C GLU A 22 6.71 -2.43 7.37
N ALA A 23 5.82 -3.33 7.80
CA ALA A 23 6.00 -4.76 7.59
C ALA A 23 6.04 -5.15 6.10
N LEU A 24 5.21 -4.52 5.26
CA LEU A 24 5.22 -4.72 3.81
C LEU A 24 6.51 -4.22 3.15
N ARG A 25 7.01 -3.06 3.59
CA ARG A 25 8.31 -2.55 3.17
C ARG A 25 9.44 -3.51 3.55
N ASP A 26 9.47 -3.94 4.81
CA ASP A 26 10.53 -4.80 5.35
C ASP A 26 10.53 -6.20 4.73
N GLY A 27 9.34 -6.71 4.37
CA GLY A 27 9.18 -7.96 3.63
C GLY A 27 9.44 -7.83 2.12
N SER A 28 9.52 -6.61 1.58
CA SER A 28 9.77 -6.37 0.16
C SER A 28 11.24 -6.60 -0.17
N ARG A 29 11.49 -7.44 -1.18
CA ARG A 29 12.83 -7.73 -1.70
C ARG A 29 13.63 -6.49 -2.10
N PHE A 30 12.94 -5.42 -2.52
CA PHE A 30 13.54 -4.17 -2.98
C PHE A 30 13.20 -2.98 -2.08
N GLY A 31 12.32 -3.17 -1.09
CA GLY A 31 11.84 -2.08 -0.22
C GLY A 31 12.56 -1.98 1.11
N ALA A 32 13.25 -3.04 1.57
CA ALA A 32 13.80 -3.10 2.92
C ALA A 32 14.91 -2.05 3.20
N GLU A 33 15.60 -1.56 2.17
CA GLU A 33 16.62 -0.50 2.31
C GLU A 33 16.03 0.92 2.20
N GLN A 34 14.75 1.05 1.84
CA GLN A 34 14.09 2.32 1.65
C GLN A 34 13.56 2.88 2.98
N THR A 35 13.46 4.21 3.06
CA THR A 35 12.58 4.81 4.07
C THR A 35 11.13 4.44 3.77
N LEU A 36 10.26 4.50 4.78
CA LEU A 36 8.84 4.25 4.57
C LEU A 36 8.23 5.24 3.57
N GLU A 37 8.67 6.51 3.60
CA GLU A 37 8.19 7.54 2.67
C GLU A 37 8.54 7.21 1.21
N GLU A 38 9.79 6.82 0.94
CA GLU A 38 10.24 6.40 -0.40
C GLU A 38 9.46 5.17 -0.88
N TYR A 39 9.28 4.18 -0.01
CA TYR A 39 8.51 2.98 -0.31
C TYR A 39 7.07 3.30 -0.71
N LEU A 40 6.40 4.22 0.01
CA LEU A 40 5.04 4.63 -0.30
C LEU A 40 4.95 5.38 -1.63
N LYS A 41 5.90 6.27 -1.92
CA LYS A 41 5.97 7.00 -3.20
C LYS A 41 6.15 6.06 -4.38
N GLU A 42 7.10 5.13 -4.31
CA GLU A 42 7.28 4.14 -5.39
C GLU A 42 6.08 3.21 -5.54
N THR A 43 5.46 2.83 -4.43
CA THR A 43 4.25 1.99 -4.48
C THR A 43 3.08 2.75 -5.11
N ALA A 44 2.91 4.03 -4.78
CA ALA A 44 1.92 4.91 -5.40
C ALA A 44 2.11 5.01 -6.92
N GLU A 45 3.34 5.19 -7.38
CA GLU A 45 3.68 5.21 -8.82
C GLU A 45 3.35 3.89 -9.50
N ARG A 46 3.79 2.75 -8.92
CA ARG A 46 3.49 1.41 -9.45
C ARG A 46 2.00 1.13 -9.52
N VAL A 47 1.25 1.50 -8.48
CA VAL A 47 -0.20 1.31 -8.44
C VAL A 47 -0.88 2.16 -9.51
N ARG A 48 -0.43 3.41 -9.71
CA ARG A 48 -0.95 4.27 -10.77
C ARG A 48 -0.74 3.64 -12.15
N GLU A 49 0.47 3.18 -12.43
CA GLU A 49 0.84 2.58 -13.72
C GLU A 49 0.12 1.25 -13.96
N TYR A 50 0.20 0.30 -13.02
CA TYR A 50 -0.37 -1.04 -13.18
C TYR A 50 -1.90 -1.06 -13.13
N ASN A 51 -2.53 -0.10 -12.48
CA ASN A 51 -3.99 -0.01 -12.42
C ASN A 51 -4.57 0.96 -13.46
N GLY A 52 -3.73 1.64 -14.24
CA GLY A 52 -4.15 2.62 -15.25
C GLY A 52 -4.93 3.79 -14.65
N LEU A 53 -4.51 4.28 -13.47
CA LEU A 53 -5.22 5.37 -12.79
C LEU A 53 -4.90 6.71 -13.45
N GLU A 54 -5.94 7.53 -13.67
CA GLU A 54 -5.81 8.90 -14.17
C GLU A 54 -5.56 9.94 -13.04
N TRP A 55 -5.34 9.47 -11.81
CA TRP A 55 -5.18 10.29 -10.62
C TRP A 55 -4.00 9.80 -9.78
N GLU A 56 -3.44 10.69 -8.96
CA GLU A 56 -2.28 10.38 -8.11
C GLU A 56 -2.69 9.72 -6.80
N VAL A 57 -2.05 8.61 -6.47
CA VAL A 57 -2.20 7.96 -5.15
C VAL A 57 -1.49 8.83 -4.12
N ARG A 58 -2.25 9.28 -3.12
CA ARG A 58 -1.77 10.21 -2.09
C ARG A 58 -0.88 9.48 -1.08
N THR A 59 0.24 10.10 -0.70
CA THR A 59 1.20 9.55 0.27
C THR A 59 1.43 10.48 1.46
N ASP A 60 0.58 11.49 1.65
CA ASP A 60 0.68 12.50 2.71
C ASP A 60 0.22 12.00 4.09
N SER A 61 -0.55 10.91 4.12
CA SER A 61 -0.89 10.16 5.32
C SER A 61 -1.13 8.68 4.99
N TYR A 62 -0.99 7.80 5.99
CA TYR A 62 -1.25 6.37 5.82
C TYR A 62 -2.72 6.10 5.47
N GLU A 63 -3.63 6.88 6.05
CA GLU A 63 -5.06 6.83 5.81
C GLU A 63 -5.40 7.18 4.37
N ASN A 64 -4.83 8.28 3.83
CA ASN A 64 -5.06 8.67 2.44
C ASN A 64 -4.50 7.63 1.47
N PHE A 65 -3.28 7.14 1.74
CA PHE A 65 -2.65 6.12 0.91
C PHE A 65 -3.49 4.86 0.81
N VAL A 66 -3.90 4.30 1.96
CA VAL A 66 -4.68 3.08 1.98
C VAL A 66 -6.09 3.28 1.41
N ALA A 67 -6.74 4.42 1.67
CA ALA A 67 -8.02 4.74 1.05
C ALA A 67 -7.93 4.79 -0.48
N ASP A 68 -6.82 5.31 -1.01
CA ASP A 68 -6.56 5.33 -2.44
C ASP A 68 -6.26 3.93 -3.00
N LEU A 69 -5.53 3.09 -2.28
CA LEU A 69 -5.34 1.68 -2.66
C LEU A 69 -6.67 0.91 -2.71
N GLU A 70 -7.58 1.18 -1.77
CA GLU A 70 -8.94 0.64 -1.76
C GLU A 70 -9.74 1.13 -2.97
N LYS A 71 -9.74 2.44 -3.21
CA LYS A 71 -10.41 3.06 -4.36
C LYS A 71 -9.89 2.54 -5.70
N ALA A 72 -8.58 2.26 -5.80
CA ALA A 72 -7.94 1.71 -6.98
C ALA A 72 -8.21 0.20 -7.18
N GLY A 73 -8.92 -0.45 -6.25
CA GLY A 73 -9.11 -1.90 -6.23
C GLY A 73 -7.79 -2.67 -6.12
N TYR A 74 -6.76 -2.03 -5.55
CA TYR A 74 -5.48 -2.68 -5.27
C TYR A 74 -5.59 -3.51 -4.00
N TRP A 75 -6.22 -2.96 -2.97
CA TRP A 75 -6.59 -3.66 -1.74
C TRP A 75 -8.09 -3.64 -1.53
N GLN A 76 -8.61 -4.64 -0.81
CA GLN A 76 -10.01 -4.70 -0.39
C GLN A 76 -10.06 -5.03 1.10
N ARG A 77 -10.83 -4.26 1.88
CA ARG A 77 -11.03 -4.56 3.31
C ARG A 77 -11.86 -5.82 3.52
N ILE A 78 -11.47 -6.62 4.52
CA ILE A 78 -12.14 -7.88 4.90
C ILE A 78 -12.19 -8.09 6.42
#